data_AF-A0A948TVH4-F1
#
_entry.id   AF-A0A948TVH4-F1
#
_cell.length_a   1.000
_cell.length_b   1.000
_cell.length_c   1.000
_cell.angle_alpha   90.00
_cell.angle_beta   90.00
_cell.angle_gamma   90.00
#
_symmetry.space_group_name_H-M   'P 1'
#
loop_
_entity.id
_entity.type
_entity.pdbx_description
1 polymer ?
#
loop_
_entity_poly.entity_id
_entity_poly.type
_entity_poly.pdbx_seq_one_letter_code
_entity_poly.pdbx_strand_id
1 'polypeptide(L)'
;MSTTQDVDATIQFRMNSTIKDGAFAVLREMGISPSEAMRVFMTQVYKTRTLPLVIAADPVDADQPADAGYTQWLRERLQKTINALDSGEMKSYSNETAKAVMHARLEARRSKLNLPA
;
A
#
# COMPACT_ATOMS: atom_id res chain seq x y z
N MET A 1 -21.01 12.12 34.61
CA MET A 1 -21.32 11.90 33.19
C MET A 1 -20.53 12.91 32.39
N SER A 2 -19.37 12.51 31.87
CA SER A 2 -18.51 13.41 31.12
C SER A 2 -18.89 13.31 29.65
N THR A 3 -19.58 14.31 29.14
CA THR A 3 -19.73 14.54 27.70
C THR A 3 -18.37 14.93 27.15
N THR A 4 -17.65 13.96 26.58
CA THR A 4 -16.42 14.23 25.83
C THR A 4 -16.78 15.13 24.66
N GLN A 5 -16.30 16.37 24.73
CA GLN A 5 -16.49 17.41 23.73
C GLN A 5 -16.17 16.88 22.34
N ASP A 6 -17.10 17.11 21.41
CA ASP A 6 -16.87 17.04 19.97
C ASP A 6 -15.68 17.96 19.68
N VAL A 7 -14.53 17.36 19.35
CA VAL A 7 -13.29 18.10 19.12
C VAL A 7 -13.42 18.75 17.76
N ASP A 8 -13.96 19.96 17.72
CA ASP A 8 -13.96 20.85 16.56
C ASP A 8 -12.51 21.32 16.32
N ALA A 9 -11.67 20.40 15.85
CA ALA A 9 -10.27 20.65 15.53
C ALA A 9 -10.21 21.38 14.18
N THR A 10 -9.92 22.68 14.24
CA THR A 10 -9.68 23.47 13.02
C THR A 10 -8.28 23.20 12.48
N ILE A 11 -8.18 22.71 11.25
CA ILE A 11 -6.91 22.47 10.55
C ILE A 11 -6.76 23.48 9.42
N GLN A 12 -5.63 24.21 9.40
CA GLN A 12 -5.27 25.11 8.31
C GLN A 12 -4.24 24.46 7.40
N PHE A 13 -4.56 24.30 6.12
CA PHE A 13 -3.65 23.76 5.12
C PHE A 13 -3.03 24.87 4.27
N ARG A 14 -1.72 24.81 4.07
CA ARG A 14 -1.02 25.61 3.07
C ARG A 14 -0.88 24.78 1.81
N MET A 15 -1.36 25.29 0.68
CA MET A 15 -1.18 24.68 -0.63
C MET A 15 -1.00 25.75 -1.70
N ASN A 16 -0.51 25.35 -2.87
CA ASN A 16 -0.42 26.24 -4.03
C ASN A 16 -1.84 26.67 -4.47
N SER A 17 -2.02 27.96 -4.79
CA SER A 17 -3.32 28.51 -5.19
C SER A 17 -3.90 27.84 -6.43
N THR A 18 -3.08 27.47 -7.42
CA THR A 18 -3.57 26.81 -8.64
C THR A 18 -4.12 25.41 -8.36
N ILE A 19 -3.42 24.66 -7.51
CA ILE A 19 -3.84 23.31 -7.09
C ILE A 19 -5.11 23.40 -6.25
N LYS A 20 -5.21 24.39 -5.36
CA LYS A 20 -6.40 24.64 -4.53
C LYS A 20 -7.64 24.83 -5.39
N ASP A 21 -7.57 25.76 -6.34
CA ASP A 21 -8.73 26.14 -7.13
C ASP A 21 -9.17 25.00 -8.05
N GLY A 22 -8.21 24.28 -8.65
CA GLY A 22 -8.48 23.08 -9.44
C GLY A 22 -9.12 21.96 -8.63
N ALA A 23 -8.52 21.59 -7.49
CA ALA A 23 -9.07 20.55 -6.63
C ALA A 23 -10.47 20.91 -6.10
N PHE A 24 -10.69 22.18 -5.74
CA PHE A 24 -11.99 22.64 -5.22
C PHE A 24 -13.05 22.72 -6.32
N ALA A 25 -12.68 22.96 -7.57
CA ALA A 25 -13.60 22.87 -8.70
C ALA A 25 -14.08 21.41 -8.87
N VAL A 26 -13.15 20.46 -8.95
CA VAL A 26 -13.48 19.03 -9.12
C VAL A 26 -14.31 18.49 -7.96
N LEU A 27 -13.95 18.83 -6.72
CA LEU A 27 -14.74 18.42 -5.54
C LEU A 27 -16.17 18.97 -5.59
N ARG A 28 -16.36 20.22 -6.03
CA ARG A 28 -17.69 20.82 -6.23
C ARG A 28 -18.47 20.16 -7.36
N GLU A 29 -17.82 19.79 -8.46
CA GLU A 29 -18.45 19.05 -9.56
C GLU A 29 -18.94 17.67 -9.10
N MET A 30 -18.20 17.01 -8.20
CA MET A 30 -18.63 15.76 -7.57
C MET A 30 -19.69 15.94 -6.48
N GLY A 31 -20.07 17.18 -6.15
CA GLY A 31 -21.04 17.49 -5.10
C GLY A 31 -20.52 17.28 -3.68
N ILE A 32 -19.20 17.16 -3.49
CA ILE A 32 -18.57 16.89 -2.20
C ILE A 32 -17.91 18.18 -1.70
N SER A 33 -18.16 18.55 -0.44
CA SER A 33 -17.48 19.70 0.16
C SER A 33 -16.00 19.37 0.43
N PRO A 34 -15.06 20.33 0.26
CA PRO A 34 -13.65 20.10 0.57
C PRO A 34 -13.39 19.60 2.00
N SER A 35 -14.18 20.09 2.97
CA SER A 35 -14.11 19.65 4.36
C SER A 35 -14.52 18.18 4.53
N GLU A 36 -15.53 17.74 3.80
CA GLU A 36 -16.01 16.35 3.82
C GLU A 36 -15.00 15.40 3.16
N ALA A 37 -14.42 15.81 2.02
CA ALA A 37 -13.35 15.06 1.38
C ALA A 37 -12.14 14.88 2.32
N MET A 38 -11.74 15.95 3.02
CA MET A 38 -10.66 15.90 4.00
C MET A 38 -11.01 14.98 5.19
N ARG A 39 -12.26 15.03 5.69
CA ARG A 39 -12.72 14.15 6.77
C ARG A 39 -12.64 12.67 6.38
N VAL A 40 -13.11 12.33 5.19
CA VAL A 40 -13.07 10.96 4.66
C VAL A 40 -11.62 10.50 4.50
N PHE A 41 -10.77 11.33 3.91
CA PHE A 41 -9.34 11.04 3.76
C PHE A 41 -8.68 10.75 5.12
N MET A 42 -8.84 11.63 6.10
CA MET A 42 -8.24 11.46 7.44
C MET A 42 -8.80 10.23 8.15
N THR A 43 -10.09 9.93 8.01
CA THR A 43 -10.71 8.73 8.57
C THR A 43 -10.08 7.47 7.96
N GLN A 44 -9.83 7.46 6.66
CA GLN A 44 -9.24 6.33 5.97
C GLN A 44 -7.77 6.14 6.38
N VAL A 45 -7.01 7.22 6.51
CA VAL A 45 -5.63 7.18 7.03
C VAL A 45 -5.61 6.60 8.45
N TYR A 46 -6.51 7.06 9.32
CA TYR A 46 -6.61 6.58 10.69
C TYR A 46 -6.95 5.08 10.76
N LYS A 47 -7.95 4.64 9.99
CA LYS A 47 -8.41 3.24 9.99
C LYS A 47 -7.37 2.28 9.42
N THR A 48 -6.76 2.64 8.30
CA THR A 48 -5.87 1.75 7.55
C THR A 48 -4.41 1.88 7.99
N ARG A 49 -4.07 2.92 8.77
CA ARG A 49 -2.70 3.31 9.14
C ARG A 49 -1.78 3.47 7.92
N THR A 50 -2.35 3.71 6.75
CA THR A 50 -1.64 3.94 5.50
C THR A 50 -2.29 5.08 4.73
N LEU A 51 -1.57 5.65 3.79
CA LEU A 51 -2.13 6.65 2.90
C LEU A 51 -3.09 5.96 1.92
N PRO A 52 -4.33 6.46 1.77
CA PRO A 52 -5.35 5.86 0.89
C PRO A 52 -5.14 6.25 -0.58
N LEU A 53 -3.88 6.30 -0.99
CA LEU A 53 -3.43 6.61 -2.33
C LEU A 53 -2.27 5.65 -2.58
N VAL A 54 -2.24 5.02 -3.76
CA VAL A 54 -1.06 4.26 -4.17
C VAL A 54 0.01 5.29 -4.51
N ILE A 55 0.91 5.56 -3.56
CA ILE A 55 2.11 6.32 -3.86
C ILE A 55 3.02 5.36 -4.61
N ALA A 56 2.85 5.27 -5.93
CA ALA A 56 3.91 4.79 -6.78
C ALA A 56 5.08 5.74 -6.54
N ALA A 57 6.18 5.20 -6.00
CA ALA A 57 7.39 5.96 -5.72
C ALA A 57 8.14 6.26 -7.04
N ASP A 58 7.44 6.86 -8.01
CA ASP A 58 7.97 7.64 -9.12
C ASP A 58 6.78 8.08 -10.01
N PRO A 59 6.66 9.36 -10.40
CA PRO A 59 5.66 9.81 -11.36
C PRO A 59 5.87 9.24 -12.77
N VAL A 60 6.96 8.47 -12.99
CA VAL A 60 7.18 7.69 -14.22
C VAL A 60 6.27 6.45 -14.27
N ASP A 61 5.78 5.98 -13.11
CA ASP A 61 5.04 4.72 -13.03
C ASP A 61 3.51 4.89 -12.92
N ALA A 62 3.02 6.14 -12.78
CA ALA A 62 1.58 6.40 -12.68
C ALA A 62 0.86 6.40 -14.04
N ASP A 63 1.60 6.65 -15.13
CA ASP A 63 1.12 6.62 -16.52
C ASP A 63 1.69 5.45 -17.34
N GLN A 64 2.51 4.58 -16.74
CA GLN A 64 2.96 3.38 -17.42
C GLN A 64 1.87 2.30 -17.35
N PRO A 65 1.35 1.82 -18.50
CA PRO A 65 0.56 0.60 -18.49
C PRO A 65 1.47 -0.48 -17.91
N ALA A 66 1.16 -0.96 -16.70
CA ALA A 66 1.92 -1.95 -15.92
C ALA A 66 2.89 -2.71 -16.82
N ASP A 67 4.15 -2.23 -16.84
CA ASP A 67 5.12 -2.43 -17.93
C ASP A 67 4.89 -3.80 -18.57
N ALA A 68 4.60 -3.87 -19.86
CA ALA A 68 4.20 -5.12 -20.50
C ALA A 68 5.18 -6.27 -20.15
N GLY A 69 6.46 -5.92 -19.91
CA GLY A 69 7.48 -6.78 -19.35
C GLY A 69 7.24 -7.26 -17.90
N TYR A 70 6.78 -6.41 -16.97
CA TYR A 70 6.40 -6.82 -15.61
C TYR A 70 5.22 -7.79 -15.62
N THR A 71 4.18 -7.48 -16.40
CA THR A 71 2.99 -8.34 -16.50
C THR A 71 3.34 -9.68 -17.16
N GLN A 72 4.21 -9.66 -18.17
CA GLN A 72 4.67 -10.87 -18.85
C GLN A 72 5.61 -11.71 -17.96
N TRP A 73 6.58 -11.09 -17.29
CA TRP A 73 7.45 -11.74 -16.31
C TRP A 73 6.65 -12.40 -15.20
N LEU A 74 5.63 -11.71 -14.68
CA LEU A 74 4.78 -12.24 -13.61
C LEU A 74 3.98 -13.45 -14.09
N ARG A 75 3.41 -13.40 -15.30
CA ARG A 75 2.71 -14.55 -15.90
C ARG A 75 3.64 -15.74 -16.12
N GLU A 76 4.81 -15.52 -16.71
CA GLU A 76 5.81 -16.58 -16.93
C GLU A 76 6.27 -17.20 -15.61
N ARG A 77 6.45 -16.37 -14.57
CA ARG A 77 6.82 -16.82 -13.23
C ARG A 77 5.71 -17.66 -12.59
N LEU A 78 4.47 -17.20 -12.66
CA LEU A 78 3.31 -17.92 -12.11
C LEU A 78 3.07 -19.24 -12.84
N GLN A 79 3.17 -19.25 -14.18
CA GLN A 79 3.02 -20.47 -14.97
C GLN A 79 4.09 -21.50 -14.61
N LYS A 80 5.34 -21.06 -14.44
CA LYS A 80 6.43 -21.94 -14.01
C LYS A 80 6.17 -22.53 -12.63
N THR A 81 5.65 -21.73 -11.69
CA THR A 81 5.32 -22.23 -10.35
C THR A 81 4.15 -23.21 -10.36
N ILE A 82 3.10 -22.96 -11.16
CA ILE A 82 1.98 -23.88 -11.31
C ILE A 82 2.47 -25.22 -11.86
N ASN A 83 3.25 -25.19 -12.93
CA ASN A 83 3.82 -26.41 -13.52
C ASN A 83 4.71 -27.18 -12.53
N ALA A 84 5.47 -26.47 -11.67
CA ALA A 84 6.32 -27.09 -10.65
C ALA A 84 5.53 -27.69 -9.47
N LEU A 85 4.36 -27.14 -9.15
CA LEU A 85 3.42 -27.74 -8.20
C LEU A 85 2.78 -28.99 -8.82
N ASP A 86 2.33 -28.90 -10.07
CA ASP A 86 1.67 -29.99 -10.79
C ASP A 86 2.63 -31.16 -11.08
N SER A 87 3.91 -30.89 -11.33
CA SER A 87 4.95 -31.91 -11.49
C SER A 87 5.40 -32.54 -10.17
N GLY A 88 4.94 -32.03 -9.02
CA GLY A 88 5.35 -32.48 -7.69
C GLY A 88 6.77 -32.07 -7.28
N GLU A 89 7.45 -31.23 -8.07
CA GLU A 89 8.78 -30.71 -7.75
C GLU A 89 8.74 -29.65 -6.64
N MET A 90 7.61 -28.96 -6.45
CA MET A 90 7.39 -28.03 -5.35
C MET A 90 6.51 -28.64 -4.26
N LYS A 91 7.01 -28.64 -3.03
CA LYS A 91 6.22 -28.92 -1.84
C LYS A 91 5.36 -27.71 -1.50
N SER A 92 4.05 -27.91 -1.45
CA SER A 92 3.14 -26.93 -0.85
C SER A 92 3.36 -26.91 0.67
N TYR A 93 3.69 -25.74 1.21
CA TYR A 93 3.86 -25.52 2.64
C TYR A 93 2.63 -24.80 3.18
N SER A 94 2.20 -25.16 4.40
CA SER A 94 1.25 -24.33 5.14
C SER A 94 1.88 -22.97 5.46
N ASN A 95 1.07 -21.93 5.66
CA ASN A 95 1.57 -20.58 5.96
C ASN A 95 2.50 -20.56 7.19
N GLU A 96 2.19 -21.37 8.20
CA GLU A 96 2.99 -21.49 9.43
C GLU A 96 4.35 -22.14 9.19
N THR A 97 4.38 -23.24 8.41
CA THR A 97 5.64 -23.92 8.08
C THR A 97 6.52 -23.08 7.16
N ALA A 98 5.92 -22.35 6.22
CA ALA A 98 6.64 -21.41 5.36
C ALA A 98 7.29 -20.28 6.17
N LYS A 99 6.57 -19.71 7.15
CA LYS A 99 7.10 -18.67 8.05
C LYS A 99 8.27 -19.19 8.88
N ALA A 100 8.13 -20.38 9.47
CA ALA A 100 9.19 -20.99 10.28
C ALA A 100 10.47 -21.24 9.46
N VAL A 101 10.33 -21.77 8.22
CA VAL A 101 11.47 -22.02 7.34
C VAL A 101 12.16 -20.72 6.90
N MET A 102 11.39 -19.68 6.58
CA MET A 102 11.95 -18.38 6.21
C MET A 102 12.66 -17.72 7.40
N HIS A 103 12.09 -17.82 8.60
CA HIS A 103 12.69 -17.30 9.83
C HIS A 103 14.02 -18.01 10.13
N ALA A 104 14.02 -19.34 10.12
CA ALA A 104 15.24 -20.13 10.33
C ALA A 104 16.32 -19.82 9.27
N ARG A 105 15.92 -19.59 8.02
CA ARG A 105 16.85 -19.21 6.94
C ARG A 105 17.42 -17.80 7.12
N LEU A 106 16.62 -16.87 7.64
CA LEU A 106 17.04 -15.51 7.97
C LEU A 106 18.02 -15.52 9.15
N GLU A 107 17.71 -16.27 10.21
CA GLU A 107 18.59 -16.44 11.38
C GLU A 107 19.92 -17.10 11.00
N ALA A 108 19.89 -18.13 10.15
CA ALA A 108 21.10 -18.78 9.63
C ALA A 108 21.95 -17.85 8.73
N ARG A 109 21.34 -16.84 8.09
CA ARG A 109 22.08 -15.81 7.36
C ARG A 109 22.64 -14.73 8.29
N ARG A 110 21.87 -14.33 9.30
CA ARG A 110 22.30 -13.34 10.32
C ARG A 110 23.48 -13.86 11.14
N SER A 111 23.47 -15.14 11.52
CA SER A 111 24.58 -15.78 12.24
C SER A 111 25.85 -15.88 11.39
N LYS A 112 25.72 -16.13 10.08
CA LYS A 112 26.86 -16.11 9.14
C LYS A 112 27.43 -14.71 8.91
N LEU A 113 26.67 -13.66 9.20
CA LEU A 113 27.05 -12.27 8.95
C LEU A 113 27.39 -11.51 10.25
N ASN A 114 27.36 -12.16 11.42
CA ASN A 114 27.64 -11.57 12.74
C ASN A 114 26.83 -10.28 13.03
N LEU A 115 25.56 -10.22 12.60
CA LEU A 115 24.67 -9.10 12.96
C LEU A 115 23.97 -9.40 14.30
N PRO A 116 23.84 -8.40 15.21
CA PRO A 116 23.11 -8.57 16.46
C PRO A 116 21.61 -8.85 16.20
N ALA A 117 20.99 -9.57 17.14
CA ALA A 117 19.60 -10.05 17.11
C ALA A 117 18.57 -8.92 17.12
#